data_AF-X1F9E4-F1
#
_entry.id   AF-X1F9E4-F1
#
_cell.length_a   1.000
_cell.length_b   1.000
_cell.length_c   1.000
_cell.angle_alpha   90.00
_cell.angle_beta   90.00
_cell.angle_gamma   90.00
#
_symmetry.space_group_name_H-M   'P 1'
#
loop_
_entity.id
_entity.type
_entity.pdbx_description
1 polymer ?
#
loop_
_entity_poly.entity_id
_entity_poly.type
_entity_poly.pdbx_seq_one_letter_code
_entity_poly.pdbx_strand_id
1 'polypeptide(L)'
;ALLNGKFDPTEASKKAHIYIFDIVEYEGKDIKDWPLKERKELISKFKDSEHIHFVKSSTNLEKDALSYIVDLENLKQVEKAKDKIMGYAHKGGPYPKHIAEGVMIKLLNTHYEVPQDHGACKWKEKYEIDCLVVGEKEIIREGKKTGNWNYELAVGPIDKEWAEAIGKKDKKAVIEFREKFYNHIGKSDNTKEDVAIGSILRVASEDVNSYETDDPKYPYYKAYVSVVLQPVPEKNVPDKIFVLERLSGFTPRRERLVEKAVKDDVKISIEEGKIPKEIYKEHAKENEPLPKEFYNSPREGEAFAQSHIRGLEPEDVEAYKKKEISLAELFTKHSIHVDLRMKLGEKKLIQWVITAQNTEKYFRMLKGEYEETAAGVKQPTKGMAIVKPSAEEPEMKEIKKTEELKEPSISREGAKLLEGIQIPGGYFISPGEVGSSAYKYAWMGLIWRGRVKTGVARKDYHELFFYPDEKLPSKNKELLNGIFVIKAFKRPKKEGSYWQIWKATMGMPADPVLHCDSGYHFPVPATDLKVIGREHYRYGRKEPE
;
A
#
# COMPACT_ATOMS: atom_id res chain seq x y z
N ALA A 1 -2.11 -12.23 -20.10
CA ALA A 1 -1.15 -11.39 -19.35
C ALA A 1 -0.84 -10.08 -20.08
N LEU A 2 -0.40 -10.11 -21.35
CA LEU A 2 -0.10 -8.87 -22.11
C LEU A 2 -1.34 -8.00 -22.37
N LEU A 3 -2.47 -8.60 -22.78
CA LEU A 3 -3.72 -7.88 -23.10
C LEU A 3 -4.39 -7.17 -21.90
N ASN A 4 -4.08 -7.59 -20.67
CA ASN A 4 -4.66 -7.04 -19.44
C ASN A 4 -3.60 -6.31 -18.58
N GLY A 5 -2.42 -6.08 -19.12
CA GLY A 5 -1.30 -5.48 -18.40
C GLY A 5 -1.46 -3.98 -18.25
N LYS A 6 -1.18 -3.44 -17.06
CA LYS A 6 -1.13 -1.99 -16.79
C LYS A 6 0.26 -1.42 -17.07
N PHE A 7 0.80 -1.64 -18.28
CA PHE A 7 2.10 -1.11 -18.71
C PHE A 7 1.96 -0.40 -20.04
N ASP A 8 2.92 0.47 -20.37
CA ASP A 8 2.97 1.10 -21.70
C ASP A 8 3.23 0.03 -22.76
N PRO A 9 2.28 -0.23 -23.67
CA PRO A 9 2.44 -1.26 -24.70
C PRO A 9 3.57 -0.93 -25.67
N THR A 10 3.95 0.34 -25.84
CA THR A 10 4.98 0.81 -26.78
C THR A 10 6.38 0.35 -26.37
N GLU A 11 6.69 0.43 -25.08
CA GLU A 11 7.99 -0.03 -24.56
C GLU A 11 8.03 -1.55 -24.41
N ALA A 12 6.90 -2.16 -24.03
CA ALA A 12 6.80 -3.62 -23.95
C ALA A 12 6.93 -4.28 -25.34
N SER A 13 6.33 -3.69 -26.38
CA SER A 13 6.39 -4.25 -27.74
C SER A 13 7.80 -4.26 -28.32
N LYS A 14 8.68 -3.33 -27.92
CA LYS A 14 10.10 -3.33 -28.33
C LYS A 14 10.88 -4.53 -27.82
N LYS A 15 10.42 -5.18 -26.74
CA LYS A 15 11.10 -6.30 -26.09
C LYS A 15 10.36 -7.63 -26.22
N ALA A 16 9.07 -7.61 -26.53
CA ALA A 16 8.21 -8.79 -26.47
C ALA A 16 8.41 -9.69 -27.71
N HIS A 17 8.53 -10.99 -27.49
CA HIS A 17 8.48 -12.02 -28.52
C HIS A 17 7.32 -12.97 -28.24
N ILE A 18 6.50 -13.25 -29.26
CA ILE A 18 5.33 -14.12 -29.17
C ILE A 18 5.59 -15.40 -29.95
N TYR A 19 5.48 -16.54 -29.28
CA TYR A 19 5.65 -17.87 -29.88
C TYR A 19 4.28 -18.55 -30.03
N ILE A 20 3.80 -18.65 -31.26
CA ILE A 20 2.48 -19.21 -31.58
C ILE A 20 2.62 -20.70 -31.82
N PHE A 21 1.96 -21.50 -30.96
CA PHE A 21 2.07 -22.97 -31.00
C PHE A 21 0.76 -23.68 -31.36
N ASP A 22 -0.38 -22.99 -31.40
CA ASP A 22 -1.70 -23.52 -31.78
C ASP A 22 -2.56 -22.43 -32.44
N ILE A 23 -3.60 -22.84 -33.16
CA ILE A 23 -4.60 -21.96 -33.80
C ILE A 23 -5.99 -22.57 -33.55
N VAL A 24 -6.91 -21.79 -33.00
CA VAL A 24 -8.25 -22.26 -32.60
C VAL A 24 -9.38 -21.65 -33.44
N GLU A 25 -9.08 -20.61 -34.21
CA GLU A 25 -9.98 -19.99 -35.17
C GLU A 25 -9.21 -19.62 -36.43
N TYR A 26 -9.80 -19.87 -37.61
CA TYR A 26 -9.21 -19.52 -38.89
C TYR A 26 -10.31 -19.14 -39.90
N GLU A 27 -10.15 -17.98 -40.55
CA GLU A 27 -11.13 -17.44 -41.52
C GLU A 27 -12.57 -17.37 -40.98
N GLY A 28 -12.72 -16.98 -39.70
CA GLY A 28 -14.01 -16.86 -39.03
C GLY A 28 -14.67 -18.20 -38.66
N LYS A 29 -13.95 -19.32 -38.79
CA LYS A 29 -14.41 -20.64 -38.37
C LYS A 29 -13.71 -21.06 -37.09
N ASP A 30 -14.48 -21.51 -36.11
CA ASP A 30 -13.98 -22.24 -34.95
C ASP A 30 -13.45 -23.60 -35.42
N ILE A 31 -12.18 -23.88 -35.14
CA ILE A 31 -11.49 -25.10 -35.54
C ILE A 31 -10.97 -25.89 -34.33
N LYS A 32 -11.49 -25.63 -33.11
CA LYS A 32 -11.08 -26.38 -31.92
C LYS A 32 -11.32 -27.87 -32.05
N ASP A 33 -12.40 -28.28 -32.74
CA ASP A 33 -12.74 -29.69 -32.96
C ASP A 33 -11.80 -30.40 -33.94
N TRP A 34 -10.97 -29.66 -34.68
CA TRP A 34 -10.01 -30.25 -35.61
C TRP A 34 -8.87 -30.92 -34.83
N PRO A 35 -8.29 -32.04 -35.33
CA PRO A 35 -7.08 -32.61 -34.77
C PRO A 35 -5.91 -31.61 -34.74
N LEU A 36 -5.06 -31.67 -33.72
CA LEU A 36 -3.86 -30.81 -33.61
C LEU A 36 -2.97 -30.89 -34.85
N LYS A 37 -2.88 -32.06 -35.51
CA LYS A 37 -2.15 -32.24 -36.76
C LYS A 37 -2.58 -31.22 -37.84
N GLU A 38 -3.89 -31.09 -38.06
CA GLU A 38 -4.44 -30.18 -39.08
C GLU A 38 -4.22 -28.71 -38.69
N ARG A 39 -4.37 -28.39 -37.40
CA ARG A 39 -4.08 -27.04 -36.87
C ARG A 39 -2.60 -26.68 -37.01
N LYS A 40 -1.69 -27.64 -36.81
CA LYS A 40 -0.24 -27.48 -37.04
C LYS A 40 0.11 -27.28 -38.52
N GLU A 41 -0.57 -27.97 -39.42
CA GLU A 41 -0.43 -27.76 -40.86
C GLU A 41 -0.86 -26.34 -41.26
N LEU A 42 -1.93 -25.79 -40.69
CA LEU A 42 -2.28 -24.38 -40.86
C LEU A 42 -1.18 -23.43 -40.36
N ILE A 43 -0.69 -23.62 -39.14
CA ILE A 43 0.38 -22.80 -38.54
C ILE A 43 1.63 -22.77 -39.41
N SER A 44 1.96 -23.89 -40.07
CA SER A 44 3.15 -24.01 -40.93
C SER A 44 3.15 -23.06 -42.12
N LYS A 45 1.96 -22.58 -42.55
CA LYS A 45 1.78 -21.68 -43.69
C LYS A 45 2.14 -20.23 -43.35
N PHE A 46 2.17 -19.88 -42.06
CA PHE A 46 2.49 -18.53 -41.63
C PHE A 46 4.01 -18.28 -41.64
N LYS A 47 4.36 -17.00 -41.86
CA LYS A 47 5.75 -16.53 -41.87
C LYS A 47 6.04 -15.81 -40.58
N ASP A 48 7.24 -16.03 -40.06
CA ASP A 48 7.73 -15.33 -38.88
C ASP A 48 7.95 -13.85 -39.20
N SER A 49 7.90 -13.05 -38.15
CA SER A 49 8.32 -11.65 -38.13
C SER A 49 9.36 -11.45 -37.02
N GLU A 50 9.84 -10.22 -36.83
CA GLU A 50 10.78 -9.91 -35.75
C GLU A 50 10.24 -10.32 -34.36
N HIS A 51 8.96 -10.05 -34.09
CA HIS A 51 8.35 -10.24 -32.77
C HIS A 51 7.35 -11.40 -32.69
N ILE A 52 6.95 -12.00 -33.82
CA ILE A 52 5.96 -13.10 -33.87
C ILE A 52 6.56 -14.31 -34.58
N HIS A 53 6.61 -15.44 -33.87
CA HIS A 53 7.29 -16.67 -34.25
C HIS A 53 6.29 -17.83 -34.26
N PHE A 54 6.10 -18.49 -35.40
CA PHE A 54 5.20 -19.63 -35.55
C PHE A 54 5.96 -20.94 -35.32
N VAL A 55 5.60 -21.67 -34.27
CA VAL A 55 6.31 -22.89 -33.84
C VAL A 55 5.99 -24.06 -34.78
N LYS A 56 6.87 -24.22 -35.78
CA LYS A 56 6.85 -25.30 -36.78
C LYS A 56 7.46 -26.57 -36.22
N SER A 57 6.85 -27.71 -36.53
CA SER A 57 7.30 -29.02 -36.06
C SER A 57 8.19 -29.72 -37.08
N SER A 58 9.33 -30.25 -36.63
CA SER A 58 10.24 -31.07 -37.44
C SER A 58 10.00 -32.56 -37.19
N THR A 59 10.04 -33.37 -38.25
CA THR A 59 10.14 -34.85 -38.12
C THR A 59 11.59 -35.33 -38.12
N ASN A 60 12.54 -34.44 -38.41
CA ASN A 60 13.96 -34.74 -38.44
C ASN A 60 14.62 -34.26 -37.14
N LEU A 61 14.99 -35.21 -36.27
CA LEU A 61 15.67 -34.96 -35.01
C LEU A 61 17.12 -34.49 -35.17
N GLU A 62 17.70 -34.50 -36.38
CA GLU A 62 19.03 -33.95 -36.64
C GLU A 62 19.00 -32.45 -36.91
N LYS A 63 17.85 -31.90 -37.35
CA LYS A 63 17.66 -30.45 -37.50
C LYS A 63 17.30 -29.82 -36.17
N ASP A 64 17.66 -28.56 -35.99
CA ASP A 64 17.26 -27.79 -34.82
C ASP A 64 15.88 -27.17 -35.03
N ALA A 65 15.00 -27.37 -34.04
CA ALA A 65 13.63 -26.89 -34.02
C ALA A 65 13.12 -26.75 -32.58
N LEU A 66 12.10 -25.91 -32.40
CA LEU A 66 11.37 -25.71 -31.13
C LEU A 66 10.21 -26.69 -30.93
N SER A 67 9.95 -27.56 -31.90
CA SER A 67 8.94 -28.60 -31.84
C SER A 67 9.33 -29.77 -32.74
N TYR A 68 9.12 -30.98 -32.26
CA TYR A 68 9.34 -32.20 -33.02
C TYR A 68 8.10 -33.08 -33.01
N ILE A 69 7.89 -33.83 -34.09
CA ILE A 69 6.94 -34.95 -34.13
C ILE A 69 7.77 -36.22 -33.91
N VAL A 70 7.46 -36.93 -32.84
CA VAL A 70 8.14 -38.16 -32.44
C VAL A 70 7.12 -39.24 -32.13
N ASP A 71 7.56 -40.49 -32.17
CA ASP A 71 6.79 -41.61 -31.65
C ASP A 71 6.86 -41.63 -30.12
N LEU A 72 5.69 -41.56 -29.47
CA LEU A 72 5.58 -41.53 -28.01
C LEU A 72 6.03 -42.85 -27.38
N GLU A 73 5.89 -43.99 -28.08
CA GLU A 73 6.34 -45.29 -27.59
C GLU A 73 7.87 -45.41 -27.61
N ASN A 74 8.55 -44.54 -28.37
CA ASN A 74 10.00 -44.48 -28.43
C ASN A 74 10.55 -43.40 -27.49
N LEU A 75 10.69 -43.74 -26.20
CA LEU A 75 11.17 -42.82 -25.17
C LEU A 75 12.51 -42.15 -25.53
N LYS A 76 13.43 -42.86 -26.20
CA LYS A 76 14.71 -42.30 -26.64
C LYS A 76 14.55 -41.15 -27.64
N GLN A 77 13.56 -41.23 -28.52
CA GLN A 77 13.23 -40.12 -29.43
C GLN A 77 12.62 -38.94 -28.68
N VAL A 78 11.75 -39.21 -27.72
CA VAL A 78 11.12 -38.18 -26.87
C VAL A 78 12.18 -37.43 -26.07
N GLU A 79 13.10 -38.14 -25.41
CA GLU A 79 14.22 -37.58 -24.66
C GLU A 79 15.14 -36.76 -25.56
N LYS A 80 15.54 -37.30 -26.72
CA LYS A 80 16.36 -36.58 -27.70
C LYS A 80 15.69 -35.29 -28.18
N ALA A 81 14.38 -35.32 -28.46
CA ALA A 81 13.63 -34.14 -28.82
C ALA A 81 13.59 -33.11 -27.69
N LYS A 82 13.33 -33.55 -26.46
CA LYS A 82 13.34 -32.70 -25.26
C LYS A 82 14.71 -32.03 -25.07
N ASP A 83 15.79 -32.80 -25.11
CA ASP A 83 17.15 -32.27 -24.93
C ASP A 83 17.56 -31.32 -26.05
N LYS A 84 17.07 -31.54 -27.27
CA LYS A 84 17.26 -30.58 -28.36
C LYS A 84 16.50 -29.28 -28.14
N ILE A 85 15.21 -29.33 -27.77
CA ILE A 85 14.42 -28.12 -27.51
C ILE A 85 15.07 -27.33 -26.37
N MET A 86 15.39 -28.00 -25.26
CA MET A 86 16.05 -27.37 -24.11
C MET A 86 17.45 -26.86 -24.49
N GLY A 87 18.27 -27.67 -25.17
CA GLY A 87 19.60 -27.28 -25.61
C GLY A 87 19.59 -26.05 -26.52
N TYR A 88 18.66 -26.00 -27.47
CA TYR A 88 18.49 -24.88 -28.40
C TYR A 88 17.96 -23.61 -27.69
N ALA A 89 17.05 -23.77 -26.73
CA ALA A 89 16.58 -22.69 -25.87
C ALA A 89 17.65 -22.15 -24.91
N HIS A 90 18.70 -22.91 -24.59
CA HIS A 90 19.72 -22.53 -23.59
C HIS A 90 21.11 -22.17 -24.15
N LYS A 91 21.52 -22.68 -25.33
CA LYS A 91 22.93 -22.66 -25.77
C LYS A 91 23.29 -21.72 -26.93
N GLY A 92 22.38 -20.82 -27.35
CA GLY A 92 22.69 -19.74 -28.28
C GLY A 92 22.19 -19.92 -29.71
N GLY A 93 20.98 -20.47 -29.88
CA GLY A 93 20.24 -20.34 -31.15
C GLY A 93 19.89 -18.87 -31.47
N PRO A 94 19.18 -18.60 -32.58
CA PRO A 94 18.73 -17.25 -32.97
C PRO A 94 17.68 -16.64 -32.01
N TYR A 95 17.42 -17.29 -30.87
CA TYR A 95 16.44 -16.90 -29.87
C TYR A 95 17.14 -16.55 -28.55
N PRO A 96 16.52 -15.73 -27.68
CA PRO A 96 17.06 -15.44 -26.35
C PRO A 96 17.32 -16.72 -25.55
N LYS A 97 18.38 -16.73 -24.75
CA LYS A 97 18.71 -17.88 -23.89
C LYS A 97 17.68 -18.03 -22.77
N HIS A 98 17.41 -19.27 -22.37
CA HIS A 98 16.52 -19.67 -21.27
C HIS A 98 15.03 -19.34 -21.49
N ILE A 99 14.55 -19.36 -22.74
CA ILE A 99 13.13 -19.08 -23.06
C ILE A 99 12.14 -20.20 -22.71
N ALA A 100 12.63 -21.39 -22.37
CA ALA A 100 11.78 -22.56 -22.10
C ALA A 100 11.98 -23.08 -20.66
N GLU A 101 10.88 -23.26 -19.94
CA GLU A 101 10.83 -23.92 -18.61
C GLU A 101 10.86 -25.46 -18.73
N GLY A 102 10.74 -25.97 -19.95
CA GLY A 102 10.47 -27.38 -20.24
C GLY A 102 9.84 -27.54 -21.62
N VAL A 103 9.25 -28.70 -21.87
CA VAL A 103 8.57 -29.03 -23.12
C VAL A 103 7.10 -29.41 -22.90
N MET A 104 6.27 -29.05 -23.88
CA MET A 104 4.90 -29.52 -23.96
C MET A 104 4.86 -30.75 -24.87
N ILE A 105 4.33 -31.87 -24.37
CA ILE A 105 4.04 -33.05 -25.18
C ILE A 105 2.55 -32.98 -25.53
N LYS A 106 2.22 -33.11 -26.81
CA LYS A 106 0.84 -33.04 -27.29
C LYS A 106 0.54 -34.17 -28.26
N LEU A 107 -0.61 -34.81 -28.10
CA LEU A 107 -1.12 -35.81 -29.03
C LEU A 107 -1.60 -35.11 -30.32
N LEU A 108 -1.23 -35.66 -31.48
CA LEU A 108 -1.55 -35.05 -32.77
C LEU A 108 -3.01 -35.22 -33.20
N ASN A 109 -3.67 -36.25 -32.68
CA ASN A 109 -5.04 -36.64 -33.03
C ASN A 109 -6.09 -36.04 -32.09
N THR A 110 -5.72 -35.19 -31.13
CA THR A 110 -6.66 -34.60 -30.17
C THR A 110 -7.16 -33.22 -30.63
N HIS A 111 -8.40 -32.93 -30.27
CA HIS A 111 -9.01 -31.62 -30.41
C HIS A 111 -8.54 -30.67 -29.29
N TYR A 112 -8.88 -29.40 -29.38
CA TYR A 112 -8.52 -28.40 -28.37
C TYR A 112 -9.60 -28.33 -27.28
N GLU A 113 -9.27 -28.76 -26.06
CA GLU A 113 -10.20 -28.79 -24.92
C GLU A 113 -9.98 -27.62 -23.94
N VAL A 114 -11.07 -27.18 -23.30
CA VAL A 114 -11.04 -26.16 -22.23
C VAL A 114 -11.93 -26.60 -21.06
N PRO A 115 -11.57 -26.30 -19.79
CA PRO A 115 -10.43 -25.48 -19.36
C PRO A 115 -9.09 -26.23 -19.29
N GLN A 116 -9.09 -27.56 -19.42
CA GLN A 116 -7.90 -28.40 -19.36
C GLN A 116 -7.81 -29.29 -20.60
N ASP A 117 -6.68 -29.24 -21.30
CA ASP A 117 -6.38 -30.06 -22.47
C ASP A 117 -5.79 -31.40 -22.05
N HIS A 118 -6.58 -32.47 -22.11
CA HIS A 118 -6.15 -33.82 -21.75
C HIS A 118 -5.23 -34.46 -22.81
N GLY A 119 -5.17 -33.89 -24.02
CA GLY A 119 -4.23 -34.29 -25.06
C GLY A 119 -2.81 -33.73 -24.87
N ALA A 120 -2.59 -32.93 -23.82
CA ALA A 120 -1.32 -32.27 -23.55
C ALA A 120 -0.79 -32.57 -22.15
N CYS A 121 0.52 -32.74 -22.04
CA CYS A 121 1.22 -32.76 -20.75
C CYS A 121 2.48 -31.90 -20.79
N LYS A 122 2.98 -31.52 -19.61
CA LYS A 122 4.16 -30.66 -19.44
C LYS A 122 5.28 -31.47 -18.83
N TRP A 123 6.43 -31.48 -19.48
CA TRP A 123 7.68 -31.95 -18.88
C TRP A 123 8.50 -30.72 -18.50
N LYS A 124 8.56 -30.40 -17.21
CA LYS A 124 9.36 -29.29 -16.67
C LYS A 124 10.62 -29.79 -15.97
N GLU A 125 11.70 -29.04 -16.07
CA GLU A 125 12.86 -29.24 -15.19
C GLU A 125 12.61 -28.48 -13.88
N LYS A 126 12.96 -29.10 -12.76
CA LYS A 126 12.91 -28.47 -11.44
C LYS A 126 14.25 -28.65 -10.76
N TYR A 127 14.61 -27.67 -9.95
CA TYR A 127 15.90 -27.63 -9.27
C TYR A 127 15.74 -27.98 -7.81
N GLU A 128 16.43 -29.02 -7.36
CA GLU A 128 16.44 -29.42 -5.96
C GLU A 128 17.26 -28.43 -5.12
N ILE A 129 16.71 -28.04 -3.98
CA ILE A 129 17.34 -27.14 -3.02
C ILE A 129 17.05 -27.66 -1.62
N ASP A 130 18.10 -27.85 -0.82
CA ASP A 130 17.97 -28.17 0.60
C ASP A 130 17.87 -26.88 1.41
N CYS A 131 16.66 -26.61 1.91
CA CYS A 131 16.31 -25.34 2.56
C CYS A 131 16.19 -25.51 4.06
N LEU A 132 16.57 -24.48 4.81
CA LEU A 132 16.27 -24.35 6.23
C LEU A 132 14.83 -23.88 6.39
N VAL A 133 14.03 -24.61 7.17
CA VAL A 133 12.70 -24.17 7.56
C VAL A 133 12.82 -23.15 8.68
N VAL A 134 12.40 -21.92 8.40
CA VAL A 134 12.51 -20.78 9.34
C VAL A 134 11.16 -20.29 9.85
N GLY A 135 10.08 -20.81 9.29
CA GLY A 135 8.71 -20.54 9.70
C GLY A 135 7.73 -21.48 9.00
N GLU A 136 6.51 -21.53 9.51
CA GLU A 136 5.43 -22.33 8.96
C GLU A 136 4.12 -21.56 9.02
N LYS A 137 3.23 -21.87 8.07
CA LYS A 137 1.89 -21.29 8.00
C LYS A 137 0.88 -22.35 7.62
N GLU A 138 -0.03 -22.64 8.55
CA GLU A 138 -1.17 -23.52 8.28
C GLU A 138 -2.13 -22.85 7.29
N ILE A 139 -2.55 -23.60 6.27
CA ILE A 139 -3.52 -23.16 5.29
C ILE A 139 -4.92 -23.24 5.87
N ILE A 140 -5.60 -22.09 5.89
CA ILE A 140 -7.00 -21.95 6.27
C ILE A 140 -7.82 -21.69 5.00
N ARG A 141 -8.89 -22.47 4.79
CA ARG A 141 -9.87 -22.25 3.73
C ARG A 141 -11.24 -22.13 4.35
N GLU A 142 -11.96 -21.06 4.03
CA GLU A 142 -13.31 -20.80 4.54
C GLU A 142 -13.38 -20.85 6.09
N GLY A 143 -12.34 -20.35 6.76
CA GLY A 143 -12.24 -20.34 8.23
C GLY A 143 -11.88 -21.70 8.86
N LYS A 144 -11.65 -22.75 8.06
CA LYS A 144 -11.28 -24.09 8.54
C LYS A 144 -9.82 -24.40 8.24
N LYS A 145 -9.15 -24.99 9.24
CA LYS A 145 -7.82 -25.58 9.11
C LYS A 145 -7.87 -26.74 8.11
N THR A 146 -6.95 -26.75 7.15
CA THR A 146 -6.91 -27.78 6.11
C THR A 146 -5.92 -28.91 6.39
N GLY A 147 -5.09 -28.78 7.42
CA GLY A 147 -3.98 -29.70 7.68
C GLY A 147 -2.89 -29.65 6.61
N ASN A 148 -2.85 -28.58 5.80
CA ASN A 148 -1.75 -28.33 4.87
C ASN A 148 -0.95 -27.12 5.34
N TRP A 149 0.34 -27.11 5.05
CA TRP A 149 1.29 -26.10 5.50
C TRP A 149 2.04 -25.49 4.32
N ASN A 150 2.36 -24.19 4.42
CA ASN A 150 3.43 -23.57 3.67
C ASN A 150 4.60 -23.29 4.62
N TYR A 151 5.80 -23.70 4.23
CA TYR A 151 7.02 -23.45 4.99
C TYR A 151 7.78 -22.26 4.41
N GLU A 152 8.29 -21.39 5.28
CA GLU A 152 9.21 -20.32 4.90
C GLU A 152 10.62 -20.92 4.78
N LEU A 153 11.25 -20.70 3.62
CA LEU A 153 12.47 -21.38 3.21
C LEU A 153 13.65 -20.41 3.18
N ALA A 154 14.79 -20.84 3.73
CA ALA A 154 16.02 -20.04 3.75
C ALA A 154 17.26 -20.86 3.36
N VAL A 155 18.25 -20.18 2.76
CA VAL A 155 19.51 -20.76 2.27
C VAL A 155 20.67 -19.91 2.79
N GLY A 156 21.81 -20.54 3.09
CA GLY A 156 22.96 -19.85 3.71
C GLY A 156 23.75 -20.74 4.67
N PRO A 157 24.38 -20.18 5.71
CA PRO A 157 24.29 -18.77 6.15
C PRO A 157 25.01 -17.79 5.21
N ILE A 158 24.70 -16.50 5.37
CA ILE A 158 25.41 -15.35 4.79
C ILE A 158 26.03 -14.51 5.90
N ASP A 159 27.06 -13.72 5.57
CA ASP A 159 27.65 -12.79 6.52
C ASP A 159 26.77 -11.53 6.72
N LYS A 160 27.15 -10.73 7.72
CA LYS A 160 26.40 -9.53 8.12
C LYS A 160 26.43 -8.44 7.05
N GLU A 161 27.55 -8.26 6.35
CA GLU A 161 27.66 -7.25 5.29
C GLU A 161 26.72 -7.58 4.14
N TRP A 162 26.68 -8.85 3.74
CA TRP A 162 25.79 -9.36 2.72
C TRP A 162 24.32 -9.22 3.15
N ALA A 163 23.99 -9.57 4.39
CA ALA A 163 22.65 -9.40 4.96
C ALA A 163 22.21 -7.93 4.97
N GLU A 164 23.09 -6.99 5.34
CA GLU A 164 22.79 -5.56 5.32
C GLU A 164 22.57 -5.03 3.89
N ALA A 165 23.37 -5.48 2.92
CA ALA A 165 23.22 -5.11 1.52
C ALA A 165 21.86 -5.56 0.95
N ILE A 166 21.45 -6.80 1.24
CA ILE A 166 20.14 -7.32 0.85
C ILE A 166 19.03 -6.56 1.59
N GLY A 167 19.17 -6.38 2.91
CA GLY A 167 18.13 -5.74 3.74
C GLY A 167 17.81 -4.30 3.36
N LYS A 168 18.79 -3.55 2.81
CA LYS A 168 18.55 -2.22 2.23
C LYS A 168 17.64 -2.29 1.00
N LYS A 169 17.74 -3.34 0.19
CA LYS A 169 16.98 -3.51 -1.05
C LYS A 169 15.64 -4.22 -0.85
N ASP A 170 15.65 -5.31 -0.11
CA ASP A 170 14.49 -6.13 0.21
C ASP A 170 14.64 -6.74 1.62
N LYS A 171 14.09 -6.05 2.61
CA LYS A 171 14.07 -6.52 4.01
C LYS A 171 13.49 -7.92 4.18
N LYS A 172 12.61 -8.37 3.28
CA LYS A 172 11.98 -9.70 3.37
C LYS A 172 12.88 -10.81 2.83
N ALA A 173 13.93 -10.48 2.08
CA ALA A 173 14.86 -11.46 1.53
C ALA A 173 15.96 -11.88 2.52
N VAL A 174 15.96 -11.31 3.73
CA VAL A 174 16.89 -11.65 4.81
C VAL A 174 16.11 -12.17 6.00
N ILE A 175 16.58 -13.27 6.59
CA ILE A 175 16.07 -13.74 7.87
C ILE A 175 17.23 -14.02 8.82
N GLU A 176 17.06 -13.62 10.07
CA GLU A 176 17.95 -14.00 11.15
C GLU A 176 17.36 -15.22 11.85
N PHE A 177 18.14 -16.29 11.93
CA PHE A 177 17.75 -17.52 12.60
C PHE A 177 18.93 -18.06 13.40
N ARG A 178 18.74 -18.25 14.72
CA ARG A 178 19.80 -18.72 15.64
C ARG A 178 21.10 -17.92 15.47
N GLU A 179 21.00 -16.59 15.54
CA GLU A 179 22.12 -15.62 15.49
C GLU A 179 22.92 -15.65 14.17
N LYS A 180 22.37 -16.26 13.12
CA LYS A 180 22.95 -16.28 11.76
C LYS A 180 21.97 -15.70 10.77
N PHE A 181 22.51 -15.03 9.75
CA PHE A 181 21.71 -14.50 8.65
C PHE A 181 21.62 -15.51 7.51
N TYR A 182 20.46 -15.55 6.87
CA TYR A 182 20.18 -16.39 5.72
C TYR A 182 19.44 -15.57 4.65
N ASN A 183 19.61 -15.96 3.39
CA ASN A 183 18.78 -15.45 2.31
C ASN A 183 17.44 -16.21 2.35
N HIS A 184 16.36 -15.49 2.62
CA HIS A 184 15.00 -15.99 2.51
C HIS A 184 14.61 -16.10 1.03
N ILE A 185 14.28 -17.31 0.57
CA ILE A 185 14.04 -17.59 -0.85
C ILE A 185 12.56 -17.65 -1.20
N GLY A 186 11.66 -17.53 -0.22
CA GLY A 186 10.22 -17.63 -0.39
C GLY A 186 9.62 -18.75 0.44
N LYS A 187 8.47 -19.26 -0.03
CA LYS A 187 7.70 -20.31 0.66
C LYS A 187 7.59 -21.57 -0.18
N SER A 188 7.41 -22.71 0.48
CA SER A 188 7.03 -23.96 -0.18
C SER A 188 5.61 -23.88 -0.74
N ASP A 189 5.30 -24.75 -1.70
CA ASP A 189 3.92 -25.12 -2.01
C ASP A 189 3.26 -25.81 -0.82
N ASN A 190 1.93 -25.93 -0.87
CA ASN A 190 1.18 -26.52 0.24
C ASN A 190 1.48 -28.01 0.33
N THR A 191 1.86 -28.46 1.51
CA THR A 191 2.15 -29.87 1.77
C THR A 191 1.42 -30.38 3.01
N LYS A 192 1.26 -31.69 3.10
CA LYS A 192 0.83 -32.38 4.33
C LYS A 192 1.99 -32.89 5.16
N GLU A 193 3.22 -32.82 4.63
CA GLU A 193 4.43 -33.16 5.37
C GLU A 193 4.54 -32.26 6.61
N ASP A 194 4.75 -32.86 7.77
CA ASP A 194 4.95 -32.17 9.04
C ASP A 194 6.45 -32.01 9.29
N VAL A 195 6.94 -30.79 9.14
CA VAL A 195 8.35 -30.44 9.16
C VAL A 195 8.61 -29.38 10.22
N ALA A 196 9.42 -29.71 11.23
CA ALA A 196 9.72 -28.80 12.33
C ALA A 196 10.58 -27.60 11.89
N ILE A 197 10.33 -26.44 12.49
CA ILE A 197 11.19 -25.25 12.32
C ILE A 197 12.62 -25.56 12.76
N GLY A 198 13.58 -25.17 11.91
CA GLY A 198 15.01 -25.41 12.08
C GLY A 198 15.52 -26.71 11.47
N SER A 199 14.64 -27.54 10.88
CA SER A 199 15.01 -28.71 10.10
C SER A 199 15.31 -28.35 8.64
N ILE A 200 15.89 -29.30 7.91
CA ILE A 200 16.18 -29.18 6.47
C ILE A 200 15.07 -29.84 5.67
N LEU A 201 14.51 -29.09 4.73
CA LEU A 201 13.47 -29.50 3.82
C LEU A 201 13.98 -29.42 2.39
N ARG A 202 13.94 -30.55 1.68
CA ARG A 202 14.26 -30.58 0.25
C ARG A 202 13.04 -30.15 -0.54
N VAL A 203 13.23 -29.18 -1.43
CA VAL A 203 12.21 -28.71 -2.37
C VAL A 203 12.71 -28.79 -3.80
N ALA A 204 11.79 -28.99 -4.74
CA ALA A 204 12.03 -28.87 -6.17
C ALA A 204 11.40 -27.55 -6.66
N SER A 205 12.24 -26.57 -6.99
CA SER A 205 11.79 -25.25 -7.44
C SER A 205 11.73 -25.17 -8.96
N GLU A 206 10.69 -24.55 -9.52
CA GLU A 206 10.58 -24.33 -10.97
C GLU A 206 11.61 -23.30 -11.47
N ASP A 207 11.79 -22.19 -10.74
CA ASP A 207 12.83 -21.20 -11.04
C ASP A 207 13.61 -20.78 -9.80
N VAL A 208 14.84 -20.29 -10.01
CA VAL A 208 15.69 -19.61 -9.02
C VAL A 208 16.11 -18.27 -9.59
N ASN A 209 15.43 -17.20 -9.21
CA ASN A 209 15.66 -15.87 -9.77
C ASN A 209 16.76 -15.13 -8.99
N SER A 210 17.71 -14.54 -9.71
CA SER A 210 18.75 -13.66 -9.15
C SER A 210 18.29 -12.19 -9.14
N TYR A 211 18.65 -11.48 -8.07
CA TYR A 211 18.39 -10.07 -7.87
C TYR A 211 19.66 -9.36 -7.40
N GLU A 212 19.89 -8.17 -7.96
CA GLU A 212 21.01 -7.30 -7.61
C GLU A 212 20.67 -6.44 -6.39
N THR A 213 21.64 -6.27 -5.49
CA THR A 213 21.64 -5.17 -4.51
C THR A 213 22.41 -3.98 -5.10
N ASP A 214 22.53 -2.90 -4.33
CA ASP A 214 23.31 -1.74 -4.78
C ASP A 214 24.82 -2.05 -4.83
N ASP A 215 25.27 -3.13 -4.16
CA ASP A 215 26.61 -3.72 -4.31
C ASP A 215 26.51 -5.07 -5.06
N PRO A 216 26.97 -5.16 -6.33
CA PRO A 216 26.90 -6.38 -7.12
C PRO A 216 27.60 -7.60 -6.50
N LYS A 217 28.50 -7.41 -5.54
CA LYS A 217 29.15 -8.50 -4.79
C LYS A 217 28.15 -9.30 -3.94
N TYR A 218 27.03 -8.67 -3.57
CA TYR A 218 26.06 -9.22 -2.63
C TYR A 218 24.68 -9.42 -3.29
N PRO A 219 24.54 -10.32 -4.29
CA PRO A 219 23.24 -10.65 -4.87
C PRO A 219 22.36 -11.45 -3.90
N TYR A 220 21.07 -11.53 -4.18
CA TYR A 220 20.14 -12.41 -3.48
C TYR A 220 19.22 -13.14 -4.44
N TYR A 221 18.64 -14.25 -3.96
CA TYR A 221 17.92 -15.19 -4.78
C TYR A 221 16.52 -15.45 -4.24
N LYS A 222 15.57 -15.74 -5.14
CA LYS A 222 14.24 -16.22 -4.77
C LYS A 222 13.82 -17.40 -5.63
N ALA A 223 13.26 -18.41 -4.98
CA ALA A 223 12.66 -19.54 -5.66
C ALA A 223 11.22 -19.22 -6.09
N TYR A 224 10.78 -19.84 -7.18
CA TYR A 224 9.40 -19.80 -7.65
C TYR A 224 8.85 -21.23 -7.71
N VAL A 225 7.66 -21.42 -7.13
CA VAL A 225 6.96 -22.72 -7.03
C VAL A 225 7.90 -23.80 -6.48
N SER A 226 8.03 -23.84 -5.16
CA SER A 226 8.92 -24.78 -4.47
C SER A 226 8.11 -25.97 -3.95
N VAL A 227 8.03 -27.03 -4.76
CA VAL A 227 7.31 -28.26 -4.40
C VAL A 227 8.09 -29.00 -3.33
N VAL A 228 7.43 -29.36 -2.24
CA VAL A 228 8.05 -30.16 -1.16
C VAL A 228 8.32 -31.57 -1.68
N LEU A 229 9.58 -32.01 -1.56
CA LEU A 229 9.96 -33.39 -1.86
C LEU A 229 9.98 -34.24 -0.59
N GLN A 230 10.83 -33.88 0.37
CA GLN A 230 10.99 -34.64 1.62
C GLN A 230 11.77 -33.84 2.69
N PRO A 231 11.53 -34.10 3.98
CA PRO A 231 12.48 -33.75 5.04
C PRO A 231 13.84 -34.45 4.82
N VAL A 232 14.94 -33.81 5.23
CA VAL A 232 16.30 -34.34 5.11
C VAL A 232 16.94 -34.44 6.50
N PRO A 233 16.56 -35.46 7.32
CA PRO A 233 16.97 -35.55 8.72
C PRO A 233 18.48 -35.73 8.92
N GLU A 234 19.19 -36.24 7.92
CA GLU A 234 20.64 -36.40 7.93
C GLU A 234 21.41 -35.08 7.76
N LYS A 235 20.72 -33.99 7.37
CA LYS A 235 21.31 -32.65 7.22
C LYS A 235 20.84 -31.71 8.32
N ASN A 236 21.77 -30.87 8.80
CA ASN A 236 21.51 -29.82 9.79
C ASN A 236 21.88 -28.42 9.29
N VAL A 237 22.34 -28.31 8.04
CA VAL A 237 22.67 -27.06 7.37
C VAL A 237 22.01 -27.05 5.99
N PRO A 238 21.44 -25.91 5.56
CA PRO A 238 20.90 -25.79 4.22
C PRO A 238 22.02 -25.69 3.18
N ASP A 239 21.65 -25.66 1.92
CA ASP A 239 22.58 -25.34 0.86
C ASP A 239 23.21 -23.95 1.06
N LYS A 240 24.39 -23.76 0.47
CA LYS A 240 25.08 -22.46 0.43
C LYS A 240 24.50 -21.60 -0.69
N ILE A 241 24.63 -20.27 -0.57
CA ILE A 241 24.18 -19.31 -1.58
C ILE A 241 24.73 -19.62 -2.99
N PHE A 242 25.98 -20.09 -3.09
CA PHE A 242 26.58 -20.49 -4.37
C PHE A 242 25.77 -21.56 -5.13
N VAL A 243 25.00 -22.40 -4.44
CA VAL A 243 24.08 -23.35 -5.10
C VAL A 243 23.01 -22.56 -5.85
N LEU A 244 22.40 -21.56 -5.22
CA LEU A 244 21.39 -20.71 -5.86
C LEU A 244 21.96 -19.87 -6.99
N GLU A 245 23.19 -19.38 -6.83
CA GLU A 245 23.91 -18.67 -7.91
C GLU A 245 23.99 -19.55 -9.17
N ARG A 246 24.48 -20.78 -9.02
CA ARG A 246 24.56 -21.73 -10.14
C ARG A 246 23.19 -22.04 -10.73
N LEU A 247 22.20 -22.30 -9.88
CA LEU A 247 20.85 -22.63 -10.33
C LEU A 247 20.20 -21.47 -11.08
N SER A 248 20.44 -20.23 -10.63
CA SER A 248 19.88 -19.05 -11.27
C SER A 248 20.37 -18.86 -12.70
N GLY A 249 21.60 -19.30 -13.01
CA GLY A 249 22.17 -19.32 -14.35
C GLY A 249 21.45 -20.25 -15.33
N PHE A 250 20.59 -21.16 -14.86
CA PHE A 250 19.77 -22.01 -15.73
C PHE A 250 18.39 -21.40 -16.05
N THR A 251 18.00 -20.33 -15.36
CA THR A 251 16.65 -19.76 -15.43
C THR A 251 16.62 -18.39 -16.11
N PRO A 252 15.50 -18.02 -16.75
CA PRO A 252 15.38 -16.70 -17.37
C PRO A 252 15.38 -15.58 -16.32
N ARG A 253 16.03 -14.46 -16.65
CA ARG A 253 15.94 -13.24 -15.84
C ARG A 253 14.53 -12.67 -15.95
N ARG A 254 13.80 -12.59 -14.82
CA ARG A 254 12.49 -11.95 -14.77
C ARG A 254 12.64 -10.43 -14.62
N GLU A 255 12.28 -9.68 -15.66
CA GLU A 255 12.10 -8.23 -15.58
C GLU A 255 10.68 -7.89 -15.08
N ARG A 256 10.57 -6.92 -14.17
CA ARG A 256 9.26 -6.37 -13.78
C ARG A 256 8.88 -5.26 -14.75
N LEU A 257 7.82 -5.47 -15.52
CA LEU A 257 7.24 -4.44 -16.40
C LEU A 257 6.32 -3.45 -15.64
N VAL A 258 5.95 -3.75 -14.40
CA VAL A 258 5.11 -2.90 -13.54
C VAL A 258 5.45 -3.09 -12.05
N GLU A 259 5.28 -2.04 -11.25
CA GLU A 259 5.24 -2.17 -9.78
C GLU A 259 4.01 -3.00 -9.36
N LYS A 260 4.13 -3.78 -8.27
CA LYS A 260 3.10 -4.70 -7.79
C LYS A 260 1.74 -4.00 -7.65
N ALA A 261 0.79 -4.39 -8.49
CA ALA A 261 -0.62 -4.16 -8.20
C ALA A 261 -1.04 -5.01 -7.00
N VAL A 262 -1.95 -4.48 -6.19
CA VAL A 262 -2.57 -5.14 -5.03
C VAL A 262 -3.20 -6.48 -5.46
N LYS A 263 -3.02 -7.54 -4.65
CA LYS A 263 -3.53 -8.91 -4.90
C LYS A 263 -5.05 -8.92 -5.11
N ASP A 264 -5.54 -9.76 -6.01
CA ASP A 264 -6.98 -9.89 -6.32
C ASP A 264 -7.84 -10.25 -5.08
N ASP A 265 -7.26 -10.93 -4.08
CA ASP A 265 -7.89 -11.23 -2.79
C ASP A 265 -8.39 -9.97 -2.06
N VAL A 266 -7.70 -8.83 -2.20
CA VAL A 266 -8.09 -7.55 -1.60
C VAL A 266 -9.32 -6.99 -2.31
N LYS A 267 -9.41 -7.11 -3.63
CA LYS A 267 -10.58 -6.65 -4.40
C LYS A 267 -11.80 -7.49 -4.07
N ILE A 268 -11.66 -8.81 -4.06
CA ILE A 268 -12.74 -9.74 -3.68
C ILE A 268 -13.23 -9.43 -2.27
N SER A 269 -12.31 -9.21 -1.33
CA SER A 269 -12.65 -8.84 0.06
C SER A 269 -13.46 -7.55 0.13
N ILE A 270 -13.04 -6.51 -0.61
CA ILE A 270 -13.75 -5.23 -0.69
C ILE A 270 -15.16 -5.41 -1.30
N GLU A 271 -15.29 -6.20 -2.37
CA GLU A 271 -16.57 -6.51 -3.01
C GLU A 271 -17.51 -7.31 -2.08
N GLU A 272 -16.96 -8.20 -1.26
CA GLU A 272 -17.69 -8.93 -0.21
C GLU A 272 -18.03 -8.07 1.02
N GLY A 273 -17.62 -6.80 1.04
CA GLY A 273 -17.94 -5.86 2.11
C GLY A 273 -17.23 -6.16 3.43
N LYS A 274 -16.03 -6.75 3.40
CA LYS A 274 -15.18 -6.95 4.60
C LYS A 274 -13.69 -6.96 4.26
N ILE A 275 -12.83 -6.40 5.12
CA ILE A 275 -11.39 -6.67 5.04
C ILE A 275 -11.05 -7.78 6.05
N PRO A 276 -10.56 -8.96 5.62
CA PRO A 276 -10.08 -10.00 6.53
C PRO A 276 -9.02 -9.45 7.50
N LYS A 277 -9.06 -9.90 8.77
CA LYS A 277 -8.17 -9.39 9.83
C LYS A 277 -6.69 -9.54 9.47
N GLU A 278 -6.34 -10.60 8.76
CA GLU A 278 -4.99 -10.93 8.34
C GLU A 278 -4.50 -9.95 7.26
N ILE A 279 -5.38 -9.60 6.31
CA ILE A 279 -5.09 -8.60 5.26
C ILE A 279 -4.94 -7.22 5.89
N TYR A 280 -5.85 -6.86 6.79
CA TYR A 280 -5.73 -5.61 7.55
C TYR A 280 -4.40 -5.55 8.32
N LYS A 281 -4.02 -6.61 9.06
CA LYS A 281 -2.74 -6.67 9.79
C LYS A 281 -1.51 -6.62 8.88
N GLU A 282 -1.58 -7.18 7.67
CA GLU A 282 -0.48 -7.13 6.70
C GLU A 282 -0.23 -5.72 6.18
N HIS A 283 -1.29 -4.91 6.03
CA HIS A 283 -1.22 -3.60 5.38
C HIS A 283 -1.29 -2.41 6.34
N ALA A 284 -1.93 -2.56 7.50
CA ALA A 284 -2.04 -1.51 8.50
C ALA A 284 -0.67 -1.27 9.14
N LYS A 285 -0.25 -0.01 9.13
CA LYS A 285 0.97 0.44 9.78
C LYS A 285 0.66 1.66 10.63
N GLU A 286 1.49 1.87 11.62
CA GLU A 286 1.36 3.00 12.51
C GLU A 286 1.54 4.32 11.74
N ASN A 287 0.61 5.26 11.91
CA ASN A 287 0.59 6.59 11.30
C ASN A 287 0.61 6.59 9.75
N GLU A 288 0.29 5.48 9.10
CA GLU A 288 0.09 5.42 7.65
C GLU A 288 -1.37 5.01 7.34
N PRO A 289 -2.01 5.61 6.32
CA PRO A 289 -3.28 5.10 5.82
C PRO A 289 -3.06 3.69 5.24
N LEU A 290 -4.13 2.91 5.11
CA LEU A 290 -4.08 1.72 4.27
C LEU A 290 -3.72 2.09 2.82
N PRO A 291 -3.32 1.13 1.97
CA PRO A 291 -3.18 1.37 0.55
C PRO A 291 -4.43 2.03 -0.04
N LYS A 292 -4.25 2.96 -0.99
CA LYS A 292 -5.32 3.79 -1.57
C LYS A 292 -6.49 2.96 -2.12
N GLU A 293 -6.20 1.73 -2.54
CA GLU A 293 -7.16 0.79 -3.12
C GLU A 293 -8.25 0.34 -2.13
N PHE A 294 -8.02 0.48 -0.82
CA PHE A 294 -9.00 0.18 0.21
C PHE A 294 -10.04 1.30 0.41
N TYR A 295 -9.79 2.50 -0.12
CA TYR A 295 -10.63 3.68 0.07
C TYR A 295 -11.38 4.04 -1.22
N ASN A 296 -12.56 4.65 -1.09
CA ASN A 296 -13.40 4.98 -2.24
C ASN A 296 -12.93 6.23 -2.99
N SER A 297 -12.34 7.19 -2.29
CA SER A 297 -11.81 8.41 -2.90
C SER A 297 -10.69 9.01 -2.07
N PRO A 298 -9.57 8.31 -1.83
CA PRO A 298 -8.47 8.84 -1.04
C PRO A 298 -7.86 10.08 -1.70
N ARG A 299 -7.42 11.03 -0.88
CA ARG A 299 -6.73 12.26 -1.29
C ARG A 299 -5.40 12.38 -0.56
N GLU A 300 -4.46 12.99 -1.26
CA GLU A 300 -3.19 13.45 -0.69
C GLU A 300 -3.00 14.90 -1.11
N GLY A 301 -2.43 15.70 -0.22
CA GLY A 301 -2.20 17.10 -0.49
C GLY A 301 -1.41 17.79 0.61
N GLU A 302 -1.49 19.12 0.61
CA GLU A 302 -0.83 19.97 1.60
C GLU A 302 -1.83 20.43 2.66
N ALA A 303 -1.36 20.57 3.88
CA ALA A 303 -2.12 21.11 4.99
C ALA A 303 -1.30 22.15 5.76
N PHE A 304 -2.00 23.10 6.37
CA PHE A 304 -1.40 24.09 7.24
C PHE A 304 -2.37 24.49 8.34
N ALA A 305 -1.81 24.79 9.51
CA ALA A 305 -2.55 25.26 10.67
C ALA A 305 -2.04 26.65 11.07
N GLN A 306 -2.98 27.55 11.34
CA GLN A 306 -2.67 28.92 11.74
C GLN A 306 -3.37 29.26 13.06
N SER A 307 -2.64 29.84 14.00
CA SER A 307 -3.22 30.43 15.20
C SER A 307 -3.84 31.77 14.83
N HIS A 308 -5.11 31.95 15.18
CA HIS A 308 -5.86 33.16 14.95
C HIS A 308 -6.31 33.74 16.29
N ILE A 309 -5.69 34.85 16.67
CA ILE A 309 -5.92 35.55 17.95
C ILE A 309 -6.71 36.82 17.67
N ARG A 310 -7.87 36.98 18.32
CA ARG A 310 -8.78 38.09 18.05
C ARG A 310 -8.93 39.04 19.23
N GLY A 311 -9.23 40.29 18.90
CA GLY A 311 -9.57 41.32 19.88
C GLY A 311 -8.36 42.06 20.43
N LEU A 312 -7.30 42.18 19.64
CA LEU A 312 -6.08 42.92 20.00
C LEU A 312 -6.34 44.42 19.91
N GLU A 313 -6.07 45.14 21.00
CA GLU A 313 -6.29 46.59 21.02
C GLU A 313 -5.29 47.31 20.10
N PRO A 314 -5.71 48.36 19.37
CA PRO A 314 -4.82 49.14 18.52
C PRO A 314 -3.57 49.64 19.25
N GLU A 315 -3.70 50.07 20.51
CA GLU A 315 -2.61 50.59 21.32
C GLU A 315 -1.55 49.52 21.60
N ASP A 316 -1.98 48.30 21.94
CA ASP A 316 -1.08 47.17 22.20
C ASP A 316 -0.37 46.71 20.91
N VAL A 317 -1.07 46.73 19.76
CA VAL A 317 -0.46 46.42 18.47
C VAL A 317 0.61 47.44 18.10
N GLU A 318 0.37 48.73 18.33
CA GLU A 318 1.38 49.77 18.10
C GLU A 318 2.56 49.66 19.07
N ALA A 319 2.31 49.36 20.35
CA ALA A 319 3.37 49.08 21.33
C ALA A 319 4.24 47.88 20.90
N TYR A 320 3.62 46.80 20.40
CA TYR A 320 4.34 45.65 19.86
C TYR A 320 5.18 46.01 18.62
N LYS A 321 4.62 46.78 17.66
CA LYS A 321 5.37 47.24 16.47
C LYS A 321 6.58 48.10 16.85
N LYS A 322 6.46 48.90 17.92
CA LYS A 322 7.55 49.68 18.51
C LYS A 322 8.51 48.86 19.37
N LYS A 323 8.24 47.56 19.55
CA LYS A 323 9.01 46.62 20.38
C LYS A 323 9.00 46.96 21.87
N GLU A 324 7.95 47.65 22.33
CA GLU A 324 7.75 48.01 23.74
C GLU A 324 7.17 46.84 24.55
N ILE A 325 6.43 45.94 23.89
CA ILE A 325 5.92 44.68 24.46
C ILE A 325 6.31 43.49 23.59
N SER A 326 6.40 42.31 24.21
CA SER A 326 6.61 41.01 23.54
C SER A 326 5.33 40.50 22.85
N LEU A 327 5.48 39.49 21.98
CA LEU A 327 4.32 38.87 21.33
C LEU A 327 3.48 38.09 22.34
N ALA A 328 4.13 37.47 23.33
CA ALA A 328 3.43 36.84 24.46
C ALA A 328 2.60 37.84 25.28
N GLU A 329 3.12 39.03 25.56
CA GLU A 329 2.34 40.07 26.26
C GLU A 329 1.14 40.49 25.44
N LEU A 330 1.31 40.72 24.13
CA LEU A 330 0.21 41.05 23.22
C LEU A 330 -0.89 39.99 23.16
N PHE A 331 -0.55 38.71 23.30
CA PHE A 331 -1.54 37.61 23.22
C PHE A 331 -2.28 37.36 24.53
N THR A 332 -1.74 37.82 25.66
CA THR A 332 -2.29 37.53 26.99
C THR A 332 -3.68 38.14 27.14
N LYS A 333 -4.62 37.41 27.78
CA LYS A 333 -6.02 37.82 27.98
C LYS A 333 -6.93 37.84 26.72
N HIS A 334 -6.45 37.34 25.58
CA HIS A 334 -7.25 37.31 24.35
C HIS A 334 -7.85 35.92 24.04
N SER A 335 -8.59 35.86 22.93
CA SER A 335 -9.22 34.65 22.41
C SER A 335 -8.41 34.05 21.27
N ILE A 336 -8.26 32.72 21.24
CA ILE A 336 -7.59 31.98 20.14
C ILE A 336 -8.49 30.90 19.56
N HIS A 337 -8.39 30.70 18.25
CA HIS A 337 -8.73 29.46 17.55
C HIS A 337 -7.63 29.06 16.57
N VAL A 338 -7.64 27.80 16.14
CA VAL A 338 -6.72 27.30 15.12
C VAL A 338 -7.48 27.04 13.83
N ASP A 339 -7.10 27.74 12.76
CA ASP A 339 -7.60 27.44 11.43
C ASP A 339 -6.76 26.31 10.81
N LEU A 340 -7.35 25.14 10.62
CA LEU A 340 -6.76 23.99 9.93
C LEU A 340 -7.27 23.94 8.50
N ARG A 341 -6.38 24.11 7.52
CA ARG A 341 -6.71 24.20 6.10
C ARG A 341 -5.97 23.14 5.31
N MET A 342 -6.65 22.53 4.35
CA MET A 342 -6.11 21.46 3.52
C MET A 342 -6.43 21.69 2.04
N LYS A 343 -5.43 21.48 1.18
CA LYS A 343 -5.52 21.51 -0.27
C LYS A 343 -5.45 20.08 -0.80
N LEU A 344 -6.62 19.46 -0.96
CA LEU A 344 -6.79 18.04 -1.31
C LEU A 344 -7.15 17.81 -2.79
N GLY A 345 -6.84 18.76 -3.67
CA GLY A 345 -7.23 18.71 -5.10
C GLY A 345 -8.70 19.04 -5.37
N GLU A 346 -9.45 19.46 -4.35
CA GLU A 346 -10.84 19.91 -4.45
C GLU A 346 -10.93 21.37 -4.93
N LYS A 347 -12.10 21.78 -5.44
CA LYS A 347 -12.34 23.16 -5.95
C LYS A 347 -12.15 24.25 -4.89
N LYS A 348 -12.35 23.91 -3.62
CA LYS A 348 -12.20 24.81 -2.46
C LYS A 348 -11.31 24.14 -1.42
N LEU A 349 -10.69 24.96 -0.56
CA LEU A 349 -9.97 24.46 0.60
C LEU A 349 -10.94 23.77 1.56
N ILE A 350 -10.53 22.61 2.06
CA ILE A 350 -11.18 21.95 3.20
C ILE A 350 -10.68 22.66 4.45
N GLN A 351 -11.59 23.28 5.21
CA GLN A 351 -11.23 24.09 6.37
C GLN A 351 -12.02 23.69 7.61
N TRP A 352 -11.29 23.53 8.72
CA TRP A 352 -11.83 23.38 10.05
C TRP A 352 -11.33 24.50 10.96
N VAL A 353 -12.24 25.08 11.73
CA VAL A 353 -11.90 25.99 12.84
C VAL A 353 -11.88 25.16 14.11
N ILE A 354 -10.72 24.99 14.70
CA ILE A 354 -10.56 24.20 15.92
C ILE A 354 -10.64 25.12 17.13
N THR A 355 -11.46 24.75 18.11
CA THR A 355 -11.59 25.46 19.38
C THR A 355 -11.32 24.57 20.60
N ALA A 356 -10.76 25.15 21.66
CA ALA A 356 -10.54 24.51 22.96
C ALA A 356 -10.75 25.50 24.10
N GLN A 357 -10.87 25.00 25.33
CA GLN A 357 -11.17 25.82 26.51
C GLN A 357 -10.06 26.85 26.82
N ASN A 358 -8.80 26.44 26.68
CA ASN A 358 -7.64 27.28 26.90
C ASN A 358 -6.48 26.82 25.99
N THR A 359 -5.43 27.64 25.97
CA THR A 359 -4.25 27.44 25.14
C THR A 359 -3.54 26.11 25.44
N GLU A 360 -3.39 25.76 26.70
CA GLU A 360 -2.76 24.52 27.15
C GLU A 360 -3.51 23.30 26.59
N LYS A 361 -4.85 23.31 26.64
CA LYS A 361 -5.67 22.24 26.08
C LYS A 361 -5.54 22.13 24.55
N TYR A 362 -5.36 23.24 23.83
CA TYR A 362 -5.03 23.18 22.39
C TYR A 362 -3.75 22.39 22.15
N PHE A 363 -2.67 22.76 22.84
CA PHE A 363 -1.38 22.10 22.65
C PHE A 363 -1.44 20.62 22.98
N ARG A 364 -2.09 20.27 24.10
CA ARG A 364 -2.30 18.87 24.49
C ARG A 364 -3.05 18.08 23.42
N MET A 365 -4.12 18.65 22.85
CA MET A 365 -4.87 18.03 21.75
C MET A 365 -4.03 17.90 20.47
N LEU A 366 -3.30 18.94 20.06
CA LEU A 366 -2.48 18.94 18.85
C LEU A 366 -1.29 17.98 18.94
N LYS A 367 -0.77 17.72 20.14
CA LYS A 367 0.27 16.72 20.40
C LYS A 367 -0.31 15.30 20.58
N GLY A 368 -1.59 15.23 20.93
CA GLY A 368 -2.32 13.98 21.23
C GLY A 368 -2.04 13.45 22.63
N GLU A 369 -1.85 14.34 23.59
CA GLU A 369 -1.70 14.00 24.99
C GLU A 369 -3.03 13.53 25.59
N TYR A 370 -2.94 12.71 26.64
CA TYR A 370 -4.10 12.18 27.35
C TYR A 370 -4.56 13.13 28.45
N GLU A 371 -5.86 13.14 28.73
CA GLU A 371 -6.47 13.75 29.90
C GLU A 371 -7.27 12.72 30.70
N GLU A 372 -7.35 12.92 32.01
CA GLU A 372 -8.15 12.09 32.90
C GLU A 372 -9.51 12.73 33.10
N THR A 373 -10.57 11.96 32.86
CA THR A 373 -11.94 12.42 33.10
C THR A 373 -12.25 12.49 34.59
N ALA A 374 -13.33 13.19 34.97
CA ALA A 374 -13.81 13.21 36.36
C ALA A 374 -14.14 11.81 36.92
N ALA A 375 -14.34 10.81 36.05
CA ALA A 375 -14.56 9.42 36.41
C ALA A 375 -13.26 8.57 36.46
N GLY A 376 -12.08 9.20 36.37
CA GLY A 376 -10.77 8.51 36.41
C GLY A 376 -10.38 7.79 35.11
N VAL A 377 -11.15 7.96 34.03
CA VAL A 377 -10.83 7.32 32.74
C VAL A 377 -9.86 8.20 31.96
N LYS A 378 -8.71 7.65 31.59
CA LYS A 378 -7.75 8.29 30.67
C LYS A 378 -8.27 8.23 29.23
N GLN A 379 -8.36 9.39 28.57
CA GLN A 379 -8.78 9.52 27.18
C GLN A 379 -7.90 10.53 26.43
N PRO A 380 -7.83 10.50 25.09
CA PRO A 380 -7.13 11.55 24.35
C PRO A 380 -7.79 12.91 24.59
N THR A 381 -6.97 13.95 24.70
CA THR A 381 -7.46 15.34 24.83
C THR A 381 -8.23 15.73 23.56
N LYS A 382 -9.46 16.22 23.72
CA LYS A 382 -10.35 16.57 22.59
C LYS A 382 -10.49 18.07 22.43
N GLY A 383 -10.51 18.50 21.17
CA GLY A 383 -10.91 19.84 20.74
C GLY A 383 -12.29 19.81 20.08
N MET A 384 -12.90 20.97 19.94
CA MET A 384 -14.09 21.18 19.11
C MET A 384 -13.66 21.54 17.70
N ALA A 385 -14.36 21.03 16.69
CA ALA A 385 -14.17 21.44 15.31
C ALA A 385 -15.42 22.17 14.82
N ILE A 386 -15.24 23.23 14.05
CA ILE A 386 -16.32 24.06 13.52
C ILE A 386 -16.11 24.18 12.01
N VAL A 387 -17.19 23.97 11.27
CA VAL A 387 -17.19 24.16 9.82
C VAL A 387 -17.29 25.65 9.52
N LYS A 388 -16.37 26.16 8.71
CA LYS A 388 -16.46 27.50 8.15
C LYS A 388 -16.75 27.35 6.64
N PRO A 389 -17.81 27.95 6.09
CA PRO A 389 -17.99 27.98 4.65
C PRO A 389 -16.79 28.70 4.04
N SER A 390 -16.02 27.99 3.19
CA SER A 390 -14.96 28.62 2.43
C SER A 390 -15.61 29.46 1.32
N ALA A 391 -15.48 30.78 1.46
CA ALA A 391 -15.89 31.82 0.51
C ALA A 391 -17.37 32.25 0.49
N GLU A 392 -18.14 32.11 1.57
CA GLU A 392 -19.42 32.83 1.72
C GLU A 392 -19.26 33.94 2.75
N GLU A 393 -19.85 35.11 2.46
CA GLU A 393 -20.05 36.15 3.47
C GLU A 393 -20.76 35.51 4.66
N PRO A 394 -20.36 35.82 5.91
CA PRO A 394 -21.07 35.30 7.06
C PRO A 394 -22.53 35.77 6.97
N GLU A 395 -23.45 34.85 6.65
CA GLU A 395 -24.85 35.10 6.93
C GLU A 395 -24.91 35.49 8.41
N MET A 396 -25.47 36.67 8.70
CA MET A 396 -25.75 37.13 10.05
C MET A 396 -26.82 36.23 10.68
N LYS A 397 -26.49 34.97 10.96
CA LYS A 397 -27.20 34.19 11.96
C LYS A 397 -26.59 34.57 13.28
N GLU A 398 -27.38 35.25 14.10
CA GLU A 398 -27.07 35.59 15.47
C GLU A 398 -26.55 34.33 16.20
N ILE A 399 -25.23 34.23 16.33
CA ILE A 399 -24.62 33.28 17.24
C ILE A 399 -25.01 33.78 18.62
N LYS A 400 -26.01 33.15 19.24
CA LYS A 400 -26.35 33.39 20.64
C LYS A 400 -25.05 33.29 21.44
N LYS A 401 -24.62 34.41 22.04
CA LYS A 401 -23.54 34.44 23.02
C LYS A 401 -23.88 33.41 24.10
N THR A 402 -23.22 32.26 24.06
CA THR A 402 -23.08 31.43 25.26
C THR A 402 -22.42 32.28 26.32
N GLU A 403 -22.96 32.15 27.54
CA GLU A 403 -22.65 32.91 28.74
C GLU A 403 -21.16 33.26 28.89
N GLU A 404 -20.94 34.46 29.42
CA GLU A 404 -19.64 35.09 29.71
C GLU A 404 -18.54 34.07 30.06
N LEU A 405 -17.55 33.94 29.15
CA LEU A 405 -16.28 33.30 29.46
C LEU A 405 -15.63 34.12 30.59
N LYS A 406 -15.77 33.65 31.84
CA LYS A 406 -15.27 34.31 33.05
C LYS A 406 -13.74 34.42 33.13
N GLU A 407 -13.01 33.72 32.26
CA GLU A 407 -11.55 33.80 32.17
C GLU A 407 -11.11 33.87 30.70
N PRO A 408 -10.10 34.68 30.37
CA PRO A 408 -9.59 34.72 29.00
C PRO A 408 -8.90 33.41 28.61
N SER A 409 -9.07 32.97 27.36
CA SER A 409 -8.57 31.66 26.90
C SER A 409 -7.03 31.55 26.79
N ILE A 410 -6.32 32.67 26.85
CA ILE A 410 -4.86 32.74 26.77
C ILE A 410 -4.31 33.27 28.11
N SER A 411 -3.74 32.37 28.90
CA SER A 411 -2.94 32.66 30.10
C SER A 411 -1.57 33.26 29.72
N ARG A 412 -0.81 33.77 30.69
CA ARG A 412 0.57 34.24 30.45
C ARG A 412 1.47 33.10 29.97
N GLU A 413 1.32 31.93 30.56
CA GLU A 413 2.04 30.71 30.22
C GLU A 413 1.67 30.23 28.81
N GLY A 414 0.37 30.20 28.50
CA GLY A 414 -0.15 29.88 27.19
C GLY A 414 0.34 30.85 26.11
N ALA A 415 0.41 32.14 26.41
CA ALA A 415 0.93 33.13 25.48
C ALA A 415 2.41 32.90 25.13
N LYS A 416 3.24 32.54 26.11
CA LYS A 416 4.66 32.16 25.88
C LYS A 416 4.78 30.89 25.03
N LEU A 417 3.89 29.91 25.25
CA LEU A 417 3.85 28.72 24.39
C LEU A 417 3.50 29.09 22.95
N LEU A 418 2.50 29.95 22.74
CA LEU A 418 2.08 30.42 21.42
C LEU A 418 3.17 31.21 20.70
N GLU A 419 3.83 32.13 21.38
CA GLU A 419 4.97 32.88 20.86
C GLU A 419 6.08 31.93 20.39
N GLY A 420 6.42 30.93 21.22
CA GLY A 420 7.49 29.98 20.93
C GLY A 420 7.24 29.00 19.78
N ILE A 421 6.02 28.94 19.23
CA ILE A 421 5.67 28.11 18.07
C ILE A 421 5.30 28.92 16.83
N GLN A 422 5.32 30.26 16.88
CA GLN A 422 5.07 31.05 15.68
C GLN A 422 6.19 30.85 14.67
N ILE A 423 5.83 30.50 13.43
CA ILE A 423 6.76 30.48 12.31
C ILE A 423 6.84 31.91 11.73
N PRO A 424 8.03 32.42 11.35
CA PRO A 424 8.17 33.75 10.78
C PRO A 424 7.20 33.99 9.61
N GLY A 425 6.58 35.19 9.58
CA GLY A 425 5.60 35.58 8.56
C GLY A 425 4.15 35.72 9.06
N GLY A 426 3.92 35.72 10.37
CA GLY A 426 2.63 36.13 10.93
C GLY A 426 2.32 37.61 10.65
N TYR A 427 1.04 37.94 10.56
CA TYR A 427 0.57 39.29 10.20
C TYR A 427 -0.66 39.70 10.98
N PHE A 428 -0.89 41.02 11.03
CA PHE A 428 -2.08 41.62 11.60
C PHE A 428 -3.18 41.75 10.55
N ILE A 429 -4.41 41.45 10.95
CA ILE A 429 -5.63 41.75 10.20
C ILE A 429 -6.21 43.02 10.81
N SER A 430 -6.44 44.03 9.98
CA SER A 430 -6.87 45.36 10.41
C SER A 430 -8.32 45.35 10.90
N PRO A 431 -8.73 46.26 11.79
CA PRO A 431 -10.13 46.38 12.20
C PRO A 431 -11.07 46.51 11.00
N GLY A 432 -12.19 45.79 11.03
CA GLY A 432 -13.19 45.79 9.96
C GLY A 432 -12.89 44.88 8.77
N GLU A 433 -11.68 44.31 8.67
CA GLU A 433 -11.35 43.31 7.65
C GLU A 433 -11.87 41.91 8.00
N VAL A 434 -12.01 41.06 6.98
CA VAL A 434 -12.51 39.69 7.15
C VAL A 434 -11.58 38.90 8.08
N GLY A 435 -12.05 38.62 9.29
CA GLY A 435 -11.33 37.86 10.30
C GLY A 435 -11.06 38.64 11.59
N SER A 436 -11.18 39.97 11.58
CA SER A 436 -11.06 40.83 12.76
C SER A 436 -12.44 41.33 13.24
N SER A 437 -12.46 42.11 14.33
CA SER A 437 -13.68 42.82 14.74
C SER A 437 -13.69 44.23 14.12
N ALA A 438 -14.82 44.92 14.17
CA ALA A 438 -14.96 46.27 13.60
C ALA A 438 -13.94 47.29 14.15
N TYR A 439 -13.45 47.08 15.38
CA TYR A 439 -12.63 48.07 16.09
C TYR A 439 -11.29 47.52 16.61
N LYS A 440 -11.05 46.21 16.52
CA LYS A 440 -9.85 45.57 17.08
C LYS A 440 -9.13 44.74 16.04
N TYR A 441 -7.81 44.70 16.15
CA TYR A 441 -6.96 43.87 15.29
C TYR A 441 -7.13 42.38 15.60
N ALA A 442 -6.68 41.55 14.66
CA ALA A 442 -6.43 40.14 14.90
C ALA A 442 -5.02 39.76 14.43
N TRP A 443 -4.42 38.73 15.04
CA TRP A 443 -3.17 38.14 14.59
C TRP A 443 -3.45 36.82 13.89
N MET A 444 -2.82 36.63 12.72
CA MET A 444 -2.81 35.37 11.99
C MET A 444 -1.36 34.89 11.87
N GLY A 445 -1.06 33.75 12.47
CA GLY A 445 0.30 33.21 12.48
C GLY A 445 0.36 31.74 12.10
N LEU A 446 1.31 31.37 11.24
CA LEU A 446 1.53 29.98 10.86
C LEU A 446 2.17 29.22 12.02
N ILE A 447 1.58 28.10 12.40
CA ILE A 447 2.08 27.24 13.49
C ILE A 447 2.44 25.84 13.01
N TRP A 448 1.93 25.42 11.85
CA TRP A 448 2.24 24.11 11.28
C TRP A 448 1.99 24.10 9.78
N ARG A 449 2.82 23.35 9.04
CA ARG A 449 2.64 23.03 7.63
C ARG A 449 3.17 21.63 7.36
N GLY A 450 2.52 20.91 6.46
CA GLY A 450 2.97 19.59 6.08
C GLY A 450 2.14 18.97 4.97
N ARG A 451 2.35 17.68 4.78
CA ARG A 451 1.50 16.84 3.92
C ARG A 451 0.36 16.26 4.73
N VAL A 452 -0.76 16.04 4.06
CA VAL A 452 -1.92 15.34 4.61
C VAL A 452 -2.37 14.24 3.65
N LYS A 453 -2.75 13.09 4.21
CA LYS A 453 -3.47 12.03 3.51
C LYS A 453 -4.81 11.79 4.19
N THR A 454 -5.83 11.43 3.43
CA THR A 454 -7.15 11.09 3.98
C THR A 454 -7.28 9.57 4.14
N GLY A 455 -7.83 9.13 5.28
CA GLY A 455 -8.37 7.78 5.44
C GLY A 455 -9.87 7.76 5.16
N VAL A 456 -10.61 7.17 6.09
CA VAL A 456 -12.08 7.10 6.03
C VAL A 456 -12.68 8.51 6.00
N ALA A 457 -13.52 8.77 5.01
CA ALA A 457 -14.12 10.07 4.76
C ALA A 457 -15.64 9.93 4.53
N ARG A 458 -16.43 10.49 5.45
CA ARG A 458 -17.89 10.53 5.44
C ARG A 458 -18.39 11.88 5.92
N LYS A 459 -19.67 12.20 5.66
CA LYS A 459 -20.29 13.45 6.12
C LYS A 459 -20.19 13.67 7.63
N ASP A 460 -20.09 12.62 8.45
CA ASP A 460 -20.04 12.68 9.92
C ASP A 460 -18.68 12.28 10.54
N TYR A 461 -17.69 11.91 9.71
CA TYR A 461 -16.42 11.32 10.15
C TYR A 461 -15.30 11.54 9.13
N HIS A 462 -14.18 12.10 9.57
CA HIS A 462 -12.97 12.26 8.76
C HIS A 462 -11.75 11.75 9.53
N GLU A 463 -11.01 10.86 8.91
CA GLU A 463 -9.69 10.42 9.36
C GLU A 463 -8.61 11.07 8.49
N LEU A 464 -7.65 11.72 9.14
CA LEU A 464 -6.61 12.53 8.49
C LEU A 464 -5.24 12.15 9.03
N PHE A 465 -4.29 11.94 8.13
CA PHE A 465 -2.91 11.56 8.44
C PHE A 465 -2.00 12.74 8.11
N PHE A 466 -1.47 13.39 9.14
CA PHE A 466 -0.63 14.58 8.98
C PHE A 466 0.84 14.25 9.14
N TYR A 467 1.66 14.80 8.24
CA TYR A 467 3.10 14.62 8.20
C TYR A 467 3.79 15.99 8.14
N PRO A 468 4.51 16.41 9.19
CA PRO A 468 5.12 17.74 9.24
C PRO A 468 6.21 17.89 8.18
N ASP A 469 6.38 19.10 7.64
CA ASP A 469 7.50 19.40 6.74
C ASP A 469 8.85 19.25 7.47
N GLU A 470 9.85 18.69 6.77
CA GLU A 470 11.19 18.47 7.33
C GLU A 470 11.90 19.77 7.76
N LYS A 471 11.51 20.90 7.18
CA LYS A 471 12.07 22.23 7.48
C LYS A 471 11.41 22.92 8.67
N LEU A 472 10.35 22.36 9.25
CA LEU A 472 9.72 22.94 10.43
C LEU A 472 10.67 22.91 11.64
N PRO A 473 10.60 23.91 12.54
CA PRO A 473 11.27 23.82 13.83
C PRO A 473 10.80 22.58 14.61
N SER A 474 11.68 21.99 15.44
CA SER A 474 11.41 20.73 16.15
C SER A 474 10.12 20.79 16.98
N LYS A 475 9.87 21.90 17.68
CA LYS A 475 8.65 22.10 18.48
C LYS A 475 7.37 22.08 17.63
N ASN A 476 7.44 22.56 16.38
CA ASN A 476 6.30 22.58 15.47
C ASN A 476 6.05 21.20 14.86
N LYS A 477 7.10 20.40 14.62
CA LYS A 477 6.97 19.03 14.10
C LYS A 477 6.18 18.10 15.03
N GLU A 478 6.17 18.40 16.32
CA GLU A 478 5.38 17.66 17.32
C GLU A 478 3.88 17.95 17.23
N LEU A 479 3.50 19.12 16.69
CA LEU A 479 2.11 19.49 16.47
C LEU A 479 1.59 18.75 15.23
N LEU A 480 0.35 18.26 15.26
CA LEU A 480 -0.33 17.69 14.09
C LEU A 480 0.53 16.66 13.33
N ASN A 481 1.17 15.73 14.03
CA ASN A 481 1.87 14.61 13.42
C ASN A 481 1.16 13.31 13.77
N GLY A 482 0.82 12.49 12.77
CA GLY A 482 0.11 11.22 12.92
C GLY A 482 -1.38 11.30 12.56
N ILE A 483 -2.17 10.38 13.11
CA ILE A 483 -3.60 10.22 12.75
C ILE A 483 -4.48 11.11 13.62
N PHE A 484 -5.32 11.91 12.98
CA PHE A 484 -6.35 12.74 13.61
C PHE A 484 -7.73 12.32 13.13
N VAL A 485 -8.67 12.26 14.07
CA VAL A 485 -10.06 11.95 13.80
C VAL A 485 -10.89 13.19 14.08
N ILE A 486 -11.70 13.60 13.09
CA ILE A 486 -12.73 14.61 13.23
C ILE A 486 -14.08 13.91 13.11
N LYS A 487 -14.88 13.90 14.17
CA LYS A 487 -16.13 13.13 14.24
C LYS A 487 -17.28 13.94 14.82
N ALA A 488 -18.47 13.76 14.25
CA ALA A 488 -19.69 14.34 14.76
C ALA A 488 -20.32 13.50 15.88
N PHE A 489 -20.93 14.18 16.85
CA PHE A 489 -21.65 13.60 17.97
C PHE A 489 -22.98 14.32 18.18
N LYS A 490 -23.97 13.59 18.71
CA LYS A 490 -25.24 14.19 19.15
C LYS A 490 -25.08 14.79 20.54
N ARG A 491 -25.61 16.00 20.76
CA ARG A 491 -25.74 16.55 22.11
C ARG A 491 -26.83 15.81 22.89
N PRO A 492 -26.72 15.74 24.23
CA PRO A 492 -27.84 15.31 25.06
C PRO A 492 -29.11 16.12 24.76
N LYS A 493 -30.29 15.55 25.05
CA LYS A 493 -31.59 16.25 25.01
C LYS A 493 -31.99 16.87 23.66
N LYS A 494 -31.48 16.37 22.53
CA LYS A 494 -31.79 16.86 21.16
C LYS A 494 -31.32 18.31 20.89
N GLU A 495 -30.32 18.81 21.60
CA GLU A 495 -29.74 20.15 21.38
C GLU A 495 -28.87 20.26 20.11
N GLY A 496 -29.14 19.43 19.10
CA GLY A 496 -28.38 19.35 17.86
C GLY A 496 -27.14 18.46 17.96
N SER A 497 -26.22 18.68 17.02
CA SER A 497 -24.98 17.91 16.88
C SER A 497 -23.76 18.82 16.98
N TYR A 498 -22.59 18.24 17.18
CA TYR A 498 -21.32 18.97 17.25
C TYR A 498 -20.16 18.11 16.76
N TRP A 499 -19.08 18.75 16.32
CA TRP A 499 -17.87 18.06 15.88
C TRP A 499 -16.77 18.14 16.93
N GLN A 500 -16.02 17.05 17.09
CA GLN A 500 -14.80 17.01 17.88
C GLN A 500 -13.62 16.55 17.03
N ILE A 501 -12.42 17.01 17.39
CA ILE A 501 -11.14 16.57 16.84
C ILE A 501 -10.24 16.01 17.95
N TRP A 502 -9.51 14.94 17.67
CA TRP A 502 -8.46 14.42 18.54
C TRP A 502 -7.45 13.57 17.74
N LYS A 503 -6.25 13.37 18.29
CA LYS A 503 -5.27 12.42 17.75
C LYS A 503 -5.63 10.99 18.16
N ALA A 504 -5.63 10.05 17.21
CA ALA A 504 -5.98 8.66 17.46
C ALA A 504 -5.00 7.96 18.42
N THR A 505 -5.51 7.08 19.28
CA THR A 505 -4.77 6.50 20.40
C THR A 505 -3.96 5.26 20.05
N MET A 506 -4.39 4.46 19.08
CA MET A 506 -3.72 3.21 18.69
C MET A 506 -2.75 3.39 17.52
N GLY A 507 -2.68 4.60 16.93
CA GLY A 507 -1.82 4.89 15.78
C GLY A 507 -2.14 4.11 14.50
N MET A 508 -3.18 3.27 14.48
CA MET A 508 -3.56 2.44 13.32
C MET A 508 -4.70 3.07 12.53
N PRO A 509 -4.72 2.94 11.18
CA PRO A 509 -5.78 3.47 10.32
C PRO A 509 -7.11 2.76 10.55
N ALA A 510 -8.23 3.46 10.45
CA ALA A 510 -9.55 2.85 10.48
C ALA A 510 -9.77 1.93 9.25
N ASP A 511 -10.45 0.81 9.46
CA ASP A 511 -10.88 -0.08 8.36
C ASP A 511 -11.97 0.62 7.54
N PRO A 512 -11.72 0.96 6.27
CA PRO A 512 -12.66 1.73 5.47
C PRO A 512 -13.94 0.98 5.13
N VAL A 513 -13.91 -0.34 5.07
CA VAL A 513 -15.11 -1.15 4.79
C VAL A 513 -15.99 -1.23 6.04
N LEU A 514 -15.40 -1.56 7.19
CA LEU A 514 -16.08 -1.60 8.49
C LEU A 514 -16.60 -0.22 8.92
N HIS A 515 -15.92 0.84 8.51
CA HIS A 515 -16.32 2.21 8.74
C HIS A 515 -17.07 2.83 7.56
N CYS A 516 -17.51 2.03 6.58
CA CYS A 516 -18.38 2.46 5.48
C CYS A 516 -17.92 3.77 4.82
N ASP A 517 -16.65 3.85 4.45
CA ASP A 517 -16.07 4.98 3.74
C ASP A 517 -16.94 5.35 2.54
N SER A 518 -17.23 6.64 2.36
CA SER A 518 -17.98 7.14 1.21
C SER A 518 -17.14 8.06 0.32
N GLY A 519 -15.91 8.39 0.75
CA GLY A 519 -15.03 9.31 0.03
C GLY A 519 -15.47 10.78 0.10
N TYR A 520 -16.23 11.18 1.13
CA TYR A 520 -16.75 12.54 1.28
C TYR A 520 -15.82 13.42 2.13
N HIS A 521 -15.21 14.44 1.51
CA HIS A 521 -14.14 15.25 2.13
C HIS A 521 -14.59 16.62 2.66
N PHE A 522 -15.73 17.12 2.20
CA PHE A 522 -16.17 18.46 2.59
C PHE A 522 -16.70 18.47 4.04
N PRO A 523 -16.34 19.46 4.87
CA PRO A 523 -16.93 19.60 6.19
C PRO A 523 -18.41 19.98 6.06
N VAL A 524 -19.29 19.31 6.80
CA VAL A 524 -20.73 19.64 6.84
C VAL A 524 -21.06 20.32 8.18
N PRO A 525 -21.74 21.48 8.19
CA PRO A 525 -22.18 22.10 9.43
C PRO A 525 -22.94 21.09 10.29
N ALA A 526 -22.67 21.08 11.61
CA ALA A 526 -23.24 20.06 12.48
C ALA A 526 -24.77 20.05 12.50
N THR A 527 -25.40 21.21 12.25
CA THR A 527 -26.84 21.40 12.11
C THR A 527 -27.44 20.70 10.88
N ASP A 528 -26.62 20.47 9.86
CA ASP A 528 -27.05 19.99 8.55
C ASP A 528 -26.83 18.47 8.41
N LEU A 529 -26.22 17.86 9.43
CA LEU A 529 -26.03 16.41 9.53
C LEU A 529 -27.36 15.72 9.84
N LYS A 530 -27.96 15.12 8.80
CA LYS A 530 -29.21 14.34 8.93
C LYS A 530 -29.02 13.04 9.73
N VAL A 531 -27.84 12.44 9.63
CA VAL A 531 -27.50 11.15 10.24
C VAL A 531 -26.07 11.19 10.80
N ILE A 532 -25.85 10.50 11.91
CA ILE A 532 -24.53 10.35 12.57
C ILE A 532 -24.42 8.89 12.97
N GLY A 533 -23.31 8.25 12.58
CA GLY A 533 -23.07 6.82 12.80
C GLY A 533 -22.90 6.07 11.49
N ARG A 534 -22.00 5.08 11.49
CA ARG A 534 -21.63 4.29 10.30
C ARG A 534 -22.80 3.50 9.72
N GLU A 535 -23.76 3.13 10.56
CA GLU A 535 -24.95 2.35 10.25
C GLU A 535 -25.86 3.01 9.21
N HIS A 536 -25.69 4.31 8.98
CA HIS A 536 -26.43 5.07 7.99
C HIS A 536 -25.74 5.12 6.61
N TYR A 537 -24.54 4.56 6.49
CA TYR A 537 -23.71 4.61 5.29
C TYR A 537 -23.51 3.21 4.70
N ARG A 538 -23.15 3.15 3.42
CA ARG A 538 -22.71 1.92 2.75
C ARG A 538 -21.39 2.18 2.06
N TYR A 539 -20.44 1.27 2.26
CA TYR A 539 -19.16 1.32 1.58
C TYR A 539 -19.33 1.40 0.05
N GLY A 540 -18.54 2.23 -0.63
CA GLY A 540 -18.51 2.34 -2.09
C GLY A 540 -19.62 3.21 -2.68
N ARG A 541 -20.65 3.53 -1.90
CA ARG A 541 -21.77 4.35 -2.39
C ARG A 541 -21.44 5.82 -2.17
N LYS A 542 -21.18 6.54 -3.27
CA LYS A 542 -21.12 7.99 -3.23
C LYS A 542 -22.44 8.53 -2.69
N GLU A 543 -22.34 9.33 -1.66
CA GLU A 543 -23.47 10.09 -1.13
C GLU A 543 -23.94 11.07 -2.21
N PRO A 544 -25.26 11.26 -2.41
CA PRO A 544 -25.73 12.37 -3.23
C PRO A 544 -25.21 13.69 -2.62
N GLU A 545 -24.70 14.55 -3.50
CA GLU A 545 -24.23 15.90 -3.17
C GLU A 545 -25.33 16.74 -2.53
#